data_AF-A0A8S9G8G2-F1
#
_entry.id   AF-A0A8S9G8G2-F1
#
_cell.length_a   1.000
_cell.length_b   1.000
_cell.length_c   1.000
_cell.angle_alpha   90.00
_cell.angle_beta   90.00
_cell.angle_gamma   90.00
#
_symmetry.space_group_name_H-M   'P 1'
#
loop_
_entity.id
_entity.type
_entity.pdbx_description
1 polymer ?
#
loop_
_entity_poly.entity_id
_entity_poly.type
_entity_poly.pdbx_seq_one_letter_code
_entity_poly.pdbx_strand_id
1 'polypeptide(L)'
;MVRGRTMGRRLKDQKEKKKQETRTRNAEIHAAVSVAGVAAAVAANAASNAVAAAEHTVESTAVAAAVASAAALIASHCIEMAGEIGAGYNQIETAVSSATNARTNGDVMALTASAATALRGAAILRARMERNNENKSMLYATKENVEREERNVFGAMTFVSRGEELLKRTRKGDLHWKQVSFNINSNWQVVLKMKSKHVGGTFTKTKKCVVNGVCRDIPEWAYRGGRVEKMVESRAYFGVKTVERVIEFECVNKREKQMWIEGIQQLLSSLETGSIVFTGKH
;
A
#
# COMPACT_ATOMS: atom_id res chain seq x y z
N MET A 1 -19.77 17.34 17.14
CA MET A 1 -20.25 15.94 17.02
C MET A 1 -19.69 15.33 15.73
N VAL A 2 -18.49 14.74 15.76
CA VAL A 2 -17.86 14.13 14.58
C VAL A 2 -18.00 12.62 14.68
N ARG A 3 -18.84 12.06 13.79
CA ARG A 3 -19.20 10.64 13.73
C ARG A 3 -17.96 9.81 13.36
N GLY A 4 -17.46 9.00 14.30
CA GLY A 4 -16.31 8.13 14.09
C GLY A 4 -16.52 7.18 12.90
N ARG A 5 -15.57 7.16 11.96
CA ARG A 5 -15.64 6.29 10.77
C ARG A 5 -15.41 4.84 11.19
N THR A 6 -16.47 4.02 11.09
CA THR A 6 -16.45 2.59 11.43
C THR A 6 -15.52 1.81 10.50
N MET A 7 -14.83 0.79 11.04
CA MET A 7 -13.91 -0.10 10.29
C MET A 7 -14.54 -0.70 9.02
N GLY A 8 -15.86 -0.93 9.02
CA GLY A 8 -16.61 -1.39 7.84
C GLY A 8 -16.59 -0.41 6.66
N ARG A 9 -16.55 0.91 6.91
CA ARG A 9 -16.43 1.93 5.87
C ARG A 9 -15.05 1.88 5.21
N ARG A 10 -13.98 1.67 5.99
CA ARG A 10 -12.61 1.53 5.46
C ARG A 10 -12.45 0.32 4.53
N LEU A 11 -13.07 -0.81 4.88
CA LEU A 11 -13.06 -2.01 4.03
C LEU A 11 -13.84 -1.79 2.73
N LYS A 12 -14.98 -1.09 2.80
CA LYS A 12 -15.76 -0.69 1.63
C LYS A 12 -14.95 0.24 0.71
N ASP A 13 -14.31 1.26 1.28
CA ASP A 13 -13.49 2.22 0.53
C ASP A 13 -12.27 1.54 -0.13
N GLN A 14 -11.64 0.56 0.52
CA GLN A 14 -10.56 -0.23 -0.08
C GLN A 14 -11.05 -1.12 -1.23
N LYS A 15 -12.21 -1.77 -1.07
CA LYS A 15 -12.83 -2.59 -2.12
C LYS A 15 -13.20 -1.74 -3.34
N GLU A 16 -13.75 -0.56 -3.10
CA GLU A 16 -14.11 0.41 -4.14
C GLU A 16 -12.86 0.96 -4.85
N LYS A 17 -11.77 1.23 -4.10
CA LYS A 17 -10.48 1.62 -4.68
C LYS A 17 -9.93 0.53 -5.61
N LYS A 18 -9.88 -0.73 -5.16
CA LYS A 18 -9.43 -1.85 -6.00
C LYS A 18 -10.26 -1.98 -7.27
N LYS A 19 -11.58 -1.81 -7.16
CA LYS A 19 -12.49 -1.81 -8.32
C LYS A 19 -12.19 -0.69 -9.32
N GLN A 20 -11.91 0.52 -8.82
CA GLN A 20 -11.59 1.66 -9.67
C GLN A 20 -10.21 1.52 -10.34
N GLU A 21 -9.26 0.87 -9.66
CA GLU A 21 -7.95 0.53 -10.19
C GLU A 21 -8.03 -0.46 -11.35
N THR A 22 -8.78 -1.56 -11.19
CA THR A 22 -9.03 -2.51 -12.27
C THR A 22 -9.72 -1.86 -13.46
N ARG A 23 -10.69 -0.96 -13.22
CA ARG A 23 -11.37 -0.23 -14.30
C ARG A 23 -10.43 0.66 -15.10
N THR A 24 -9.52 1.34 -14.41
CA THR A 24 -8.55 2.24 -15.06
C THR A 24 -7.56 1.42 -15.88
N ARG A 25 -7.02 0.35 -15.31
CA ARG A 25 -6.11 -0.56 -16.03
C ARG A 25 -6.75 -1.20 -17.25
N ASN A 26 -7.99 -1.67 -17.14
CA ASN A 26 -8.70 -2.25 -18.29
C ASN A 26 -8.95 -1.22 -19.39
N ALA A 27 -9.20 0.04 -19.03
CA ALA A 27 -9.35 1.12 -20.01
C ALA A 27 -8.02 1.48 -20.69
N GLU A 28 -6.91 1.46 -19.96
CA GLU A 28 -5.56 1.66 -20.51
C GLU A 28 -5.19 0.53 -21.49
N ILE A 29 -5.48 -0.72 -21.14
CA ILE A 29 -5.30 -1.88 -22.03
C ILE A 29 -6.13 -1.69 -23.31
N HIS A 30 -7.42 -1.35 -23.19
CA HIS A 30 -8.29 -1.13 -24.36
C HIS A 30 -7.79 0.01 -25.24
N ALA A 31 -7.33 1.11 -24.64
CA ALA A 31 -6.77 2.24 -25.39
C ALA A 31 -5.49 1.85 -26.14
N ALA A 32 -4.57 1.14 -25.51
CA ALA A 32 -3.34 0.68 -26.13
C ALA A 32 -3.60 -0.29 -27.30
N VAL A 33 -4.50 -1.26 -27.11
CA VAL A 33 -4.91 -2.19 -28.18
C VAL A 33 -5.58 -1.45 -29.35
N SER A 34 -6.40 -0.43 -29.07
CA SER A 34 -7.03 0.38 -30.11
C SER A 34 -6.00 1.17 -30.93
N VAL A 35 -4.98 1.74 -30.28
CA VAL A 35 -3.88 2.45 -30.95
C VAL A 35 -3.03 1.49 -31.78
N ALA A 36 -2.72 0.30 -31.26
CA ALA A 36 -2.01 -0.74 -32.01
C ALA A 36 -2.79 -1.18 -33.27
N GLY A 37 -4.12 -1.33 -33.16
CA GLY A 37 -4.98 -1.60 -34.31
C GLY A 37 -4.93 -0.49 -35.36
N VAL A 38 -5.05 0.78 -34.96
CA VAL A 38 -4.92 1.93 -35.89
C VAL A 38 -3.56 1.95 -36.56
N ALA A 39 -2.48 1.77 -35.80
CA ALA A 39 -1.13 1.77 -36.36
C ALA A 39 -0.93 0.64 -37.37
N ALA A 40 -1.47 -0.56 -37.10
CA ALA A 40 -1.46 -1.68 -38.05
C ALA A 40 -2.28 -1.39 -39.32
N ALA A 41 -3.45 -0.78 -39.18
CA ALA A 41 -4.26 -0.35 -40.33
C ALA A 41 -3.52 0.66 -41.21
N VAL A 42 -2.88 1.66 -40.59
CA VAL A 42 -2.09 2.67 -41.31
C VAL A 42 -0.88 2.03 -42.00
N ALA A 43 -0.18 1.10 -41.35
CA ALA A 43 0.92 0.37 -41.96
C ALA A 43 0.47 -0.46 -43.17
N ALA A 44 -0.66 -1.18 -43.06
CA ALA A 44 -1.24 -1.96 -44.16
C ALA A 44 -1.67 -1.07 -45.34
N ASN A 45 -2.28 0.08 -45.05
CA ASN A 45 -2.71 1.03 -46.08
C ASN A 45 -1.53 1.73 -46.75
N ALA A 46 -0.49 2.10 -45.98
CA ALA A 46 0.75 2.66 -46.51
C ALA A 46 1.49 1.64 -47.41
N ALA A 47 1.52 0.36 -47.02
CA ALA A 47 2.09 -0.70 -47.85
C ALA A 47 1.31 -0.88 -49.16
N SER A 48 -0.02 -0.86 -49.10
CA SER A 48 -0.88 -0.95 -50.30
C SER A 48 -0.68 0.26 -51.23
N ASN A 49 -0.53 1.46 -50.67
CA ASN A 49 -0.20 2.67 -51.43
C ASN A 49 1.21 2.61 -52.05
N ALA A 50 2.19 2.02 -51.37
CA ALA A 50 3.53 1.83 -51.92
C ALA A 50 3.52 0.87 -53.11
N VAL A 51 2.70 -0.19 -53.06
CA VAL A 51 2.49 -1.10 -54.20
C VAL A 51 1.82 -0.38 -55.36
N ALA A 52 0.78 0.42 -55.11
CA ALA A 52 0.12 1.21 -56.16
C ALA A 52 1.04 2.30 -56.76
N ALA A 53 1.89 2.92 -55.94
CA ALA A 53 2.86 3.93 -56.40
C ALA A 53 4.01 3.34 -57.22
N ALA A 54 4.21 2.01 -57.20
CA ALA A 54 5.19 1.34 -58.05
C ALA A 54 4.79 1.33 -59.54
N GLU A 55 3.52 1.64 -59.86
CA GLU A 55 3.02 1.84 -61.22
C GLU A 55 3.25 3.28 -61.75
N HIS A 56 3.75 4.19 -60.89
CA HIS A 56 4.03 5.60 -61.17
C HIS A 56 5.54 5.91 -61.10
N THR A 57 5.93 7.19 -61.13
CA THR A 57 7.35 7.63 -61.18
C THR A 57 8.19 7.13 -59.98
N VAL A 58 9.47 6.81 -60.25
CA VAL A 58 10.43 6.21 -59.29
C VAL A 58 10.54 6.99 -57.96
N GLU A 59 10.48 8.31 -58.02
CA GLU A 59 10.59 9.18 -56.83
C GLU A 59 9.37 9.06 -55.89
N SER A 60 8.17 8.91 -56.46
CA SER A 60 6.93 8.68 -55.70
C SER A 60 6.93 7.31 -55.00
N THR A 61 7.47 6.29 -55.68
CA THR A 61 7.59 4.93 -55.14
C THR A 61 8.54 4.87 -53.93
N ALA A 62 9.68 5.56 -54.00
CA ALA A 62 10.65 5.59 -52.90
C ALA A 62 10.08 6.25 -51.64
N VAL A 63 9.35 7.36 -51.80
CA VAL A 63 8.67 8.05 -50.69
C VAL A 63 7.59 7.16 -50.08
N ALA A 64 6.75 6.51 -50.90
CA ALA A 64 5.68 5.65 -50.41
C ALA A 64 6.24 4.42 -49.64
N ALA A 65 7.32 3.81 -50.12
CA ALA A 65 7.99 2.71 -49.44
C ALA A 65 8.64 3.12 -48.11
N ALA A 66 9.21 4.33 -48.03
CA ALA A 66 9.74 4.89 -46.79
C ALA A 66 8.63 5.11 -45.75
N VAL A 67 7.48 5.65 -46.18
CA VAL A 67 6.30 5.83 -45.31
C VAL A 67 5.76 4.49 -44.80
N ALA A 68 5.66 3.48 -45.66
CA ALA A 68 5.23 2.14 -45.27
C ALA A 68 6.17 1.52 -44.22
N SER A 69 7.49 1.67 -44.41
CA SER A 69 8.50 1.16 -43.48
C SER A 69 8.42 1.87 -42.11
N ALA A 70 8.26 3.19 -42.10
CA ALA A 70 8.08 3.96 -40.87
C ALA A 70 6.78 3.57 -40.14
N ALA A 71 5.67 3.43 -40.87
CA ALA A 71 4.39 3.02 -40.31
C ALA A 71 4.45 1.61 -39.70
N ALA A 72 5.17 0.67 -40.35
CA ALA A 72 5.38 -0.68 -39.83
C ALA A 72 6.17 -0.69 -38.50
N LEU A 73 7.21 0.14 -38.37
CA LEU A 73 7.95 0.29 -37.11
C LEU A 73 7.06 0.86 -35.99
N ILE A 74 6.26 1.88 -36.29
CA ILE A 74 5.31 2.45 -35.32
C ILE A 74 4.28 1.41 -34.90
N ALA A 75 3.74 0.63 -35.84
CA ALA A 75 2.80 -0.45 -35.55
C ALA A 75 3.42 -1.52 -34.62
N SER A 76 4.64 -1.95 -34.92
CA SER A 76 5.39 -2.89 -34.06
C SER A 76 5.56 -2.34 -32.64
N HIS A 77 5.94 -1.08 -32.50
CA HIS A 77 6.13 -0.46 -31.19
C HIS A 77 4.81 -0.33 -30.42
N CYS A 78 3.70 0.06 -31.08
CA CYS A 78 2.40 0.13 -30.42
C CYS A 78 1.88 -1.25 -29.96
N ILE A 79 2.16 -2.31 -30.71
CA ILE A 79 1.84 -3.70 -30.33
C ILE A 79 2.61 -4.12 -29.08
N GLU A 80 3.92 -3.82 -29.05
CA GLU A 80 4.78 -4.09 -27.89
C GLU A 80 4.28 -3.33 -26.64
N MET A 81 4.04 -2.03 -26.76
CA MET A 81 3.52 -1.20 -25.67
C MET A 81 2.17 -1.69 -25.15
N ALA A 82 1.28 -2.18 -26.03
CA ALA A 82 0.03 -2.79 -25.59
C ALA A 82 0.27 -4.05 -24.73
N GLY A 83 1.26 -4.87 -25.10
CA GLY A 83 1.71 -6.02 -24.31
C GLY A 83 2.27 -5.63 -22.94
N GLU A 84 3.13 -4.60 -22.88
CA GLU A 84 3.72 -4.10 -21.62
C GLU A 84 2.66 -3.57 -20.63
N ILE A 85 1.60 -2.92 -21.16
CA ILE A 85 0.47 -2.44 -20.35
C ILE A 85 -0.38 -3.62 -19.81
N GLY A 86 -0.24 -4.81 -20.41
CA GLY A 86 -0.86 -6.05 -19.99
C GLY A 86 -2.00 -6.54 -20.89
N ALA A 87 -2.04 -6.10 -22.15
CA ALA A 87 -2.96 -6.70 -23.13
C ALA A 87 -2.56 -8.15 -23.42
N GLY A 88 -3.55 -9.04 -23.48
CA GLY A 88 -3.30 -10.44 -23.85
C GLY A 88 -2.98 -10.57 -25.34
N TYR A 89 -2.10 -11.50 -25.71
CA TYR A 89 -1.71 -11.76 -27.10
C TYR A 89 -2.93 -11.90 -28.04
N ASN A 90 -3.91 -12.74 -27.69
CA ASN A 90 -5.12 -12.95 -28.50
C ASN A 90 -5.95 -11.66 -28.69
N GLN A 91 -5.95 -10.75 -27.71
CA GLN A 91 -6.67 -9.48 -27.82
C GLN A 91 -5.98 -8.56 -28.84
N ILE A 92 -4.66 -8.52 -28.81
CA ILE A 92 -3.84 -7.75 -29.76
C ILE A 92 -3.99 -8.34 -31.16
N GLU A 93 -3.82 -9.65 -31.31
CA GLU A 93 -3.94 -10.36 -32.59
C GLU A 93 -5.30 -10.14 -33.25
N THR A 94 -6.38 -10.26 -32.48
CA THR A 94 -7.75 -10.03 -32.98
C THR A 94 -7.95 -8.58 -33.43
N ALA A 95 -7.47 -7.62 -32.65
CA ALA A 95 -7.58 -6.20 -32.98
C ALA A 95 -6.75 -5.81 -34.21
N VAL A 96 -5.53 -6.32 -34.32
CA VAL A 96 -4.64 -6.09 -35.47
C VAL A 96 -5.24 -6.71 -36.74
N SER A 97 -5.62 -7.99 -36.67
CA SER A 97 -6.17 -8.71 -37.84
C SER A 97 -7.47 -8.08 -38.36
N SER A 98 -8.30 -7.56 -37.47
CA SER A 98 -9.52 -6.84 -37.87
C SER A 98 -9.20 -5.46 -38.44
N ALA A 99 -8.26 -4.72 -37.84
CA ALA A 99 -7.90 -3.37 -38.28
C ALA A 99 -7.17 -3.35 -39.63
N THR A 100 -6.35 -4.36 -39.96
CA THR A 100 -5.69 -4.47 -41.27
C THR A 100 -6.66 -4.65 -42.44
N ASN A 101 -7.92 -4.98 -42.17
CA ASN A 101 -8.97 -5.06 -43.20
C ASN A 101 -9.62 -3.71 -43.52
N ALA A 102 -9.30 -2.64 -42.79
CA ALA A 102 -9.78 -1.29 -43.06
C ALA A 102 -9.12 -0.73 -44.33
N ARG A 103 -9.86 -0.66 -45.44
CA ARG A 103 -9.35 -0.24 -46.76
C ARG A 103 -9.81 1.15 -47.18
N THR A 104 -10.83 1.71 -46.54
CA THR A 104 -11.34 3.03 -46.90
C THR A 104 -10.84 4.10 -45.95
N ASN A 105 -10.75 5.34 -46.43
CA ASN A 105 -10.46 6.51 -45.58
C ASN A 105 -11.49 6.65 -44.45
N GLY A 106 -12.75 6.24 -44.69
CA GLY A 106 -13.80 6.22 -43.69
C GLY A 106 -13.51 5.22 -42.56
N ASP A 107 -13.06 4.02 -42.89
CA ASP A 107 -12.71 2.98 -41.91
C ASP A 107 -11.52 3.42 -41.03
N VAL A 108 -10.47 3.97 -41.66
CA VAL A 108 -9.29 4.47 -40.93
C VAL A 108 -9.68 5.63 -40.02
N MET A 109 -10.55 6.54 -40.48
CA MET A 109 -11.06 7.64 -39.65
C MET A 109 -11.91 7.12 -38.48
N ALA A 110 -12.74 6.10 -38.69
CA ALA A 110 -13.54 5.48 -37.64
C ALA A 110 -12.67 4.78 -36.59
N LEU A 111 -11.65 4.02 -37.02
CA LEU A 111 -10.67 3.39 -36.12
C LEU A 111 -9.87 4.45 -35.33
N THR A 112 -9.46 5.53 -36.00
CA THR A 112 -8.74 6.63 -35.34
C THR A 112 -9.63 7.32 -34.29
N ALA A 113 -10.90 7.57 -34.61
CA ALA A 113 -11.86 8.15 -33.69
C ALA A 113 -12.16 7.25 -32.49
N SER A 114 -12.24 5.93 -32.70
CA SER A 114 -12.44 4.96 -31.61
C SER A 114 -11.23 4.90 -30.68
N ALA A 115 -10.01 4.87 -31.23
CA ALA A 115 -8.77 4.92 -30.46
C ALA A 115 -8.63 6.23 -29.66
N ALA A 116 -8.91 7.38 -30.29
CA ALA A 116 -8.90 8.67 -29.61
C ALA A 116 -9.91 8.74 -28.45
N THR A 117 -11.09 8.14 -28.63
CA THR A 117 -12.11 8.05 -27.58
C THR A 117 -11.65 7.13 -26.44
N ALA A 118 -11.04 6.00 -26.75
CA ALA A 118 -10.47 5.10 -25.75
C ALA A 118 -9.36 5.77 -24.93
N LEU A 119 -8.44 6.50 -25.59
CA LEU A 119 -7.39 7.28 -24.93
C LEU A 119 -7.95 8.34 -24.00
N ARG A 120 -8.96 9.11 -24.44
CA ARG A 120 -9.65 10.08 -23.58
C ARG A 120 -10.35 9.40 -22.40
N GLY A 121 -11.01 8.27 -22.63
CA GLY A 121 -11.65 7.47 -21.58
C GLY A 121 -10.65 7.01 -20.52
N ALA A 122 -9.50 6.47 -20.94
CA ALA A 122 -8.41 6.07 -20.07
C ALA A 122 -7.84 7.26 -19.28
N ALA A 123 -7.54 8.37 -19.95
CA ALA A 123 -7.02 9.59 -19.31
C ALA A 123 -8.00 10.16 -18.26
N ILE A 124 -9.30 10.18 -18.53
CA ILE A 124 -10.32 10.62 -17.57
C ILE A 124 -10.36 9.70 -16.34
N LEU A 125 -10.30 8.38 -16.53
CA LEU A 125 -10.30 7.42 -15.43
C LEU A 125 -9.03 7.54 -14.58
N ARG A 126 -7.87 7.72 -15.23
CA ARG A 126 -6.60 7.99 -14.56
C ARG A 126 -6.63 9.30 -13.78
N ALA A 127 -7.11 10.38 -14.36
CA ALA A 127 -7.27 11.66 -13.67
C ALA A 127 -8.26 11.58 -12.50
N ARG A 128 -9.26 10.69 -12.54
CA ARG A 128 -10.14 10.41 -11.39
C ARG A 128 -9.42 9.63 -10.29
N MET A 129 -8.56 8.68 -10.65
CA MET A 129 -7.72 7.93 -9.71
C MET A 129 -6.71 8.86 -9.02
N GLU A 130 -6.03 9.70 -9.80
CA GLU A 130 -5.07 10.68 -9.32
C GLU A 130 -5.74 11.75 -8.47
N ARG A 131 -6.85 12.37 -8.91
CA ARG A 131 -7.62 13.30 -8.07
C ARG A 131 -8.15 12.69 -6.77
N ASN A 132 -8.48 11.40 -6.74
CA ASN A 132 -8.86 10.74 -5.49
C ASN A 132 -7.65 10.53 -4.56
N ASN A 133 -6.43 10.43 -5.11
CA ASN A 133 -5.18 10.43 -4.37
C ASN A 133 -4.74 11.86 -3.98
N GLU A 134 -4.99 12.88 -4.80
CA GLU A 134 -4.67 14.29 -4.54
C GLU A 134 -5.67 14.96 -3.60
N ASN A 135 -6.97 14.70 -3.75
CA ASN A 135 -7.98 15.11 -2.75
C ASN A 135 -7.71 14.41 -1.41
N LYS A 136 -7.17 13.19 -1.45
CA LYS A 136 -6.57 12.58 -0.27
C LYS A 136 -5.33 13.34 0.17
N SER A 137 -4.37 13.64 -0.70
CA SER A 137 -3.12 14.36 -0.39
C SER A 137 -3.33 15.76 0.17
N MET A 138 -4.34 16.51 -0.31
CA MET A 138 -4.79 17.81 0.18
C MET A 138 -5.57 17.68 1.49
N LEU A 139 -6.50 16.71 1.59
CA LEU A 139 -7.15 16.39 2.86
C LEU A 139 -6.12 15.89 3.89
N TYR A 140 -5.06 15.21 3.43
CA TYR A 140 -3.92 14.75 4.21
C TYR A 140 -3.06 15.94 4.57
N ALA A 141 -2.70 16.89 3.70
CA ALA A 141 -1.86 18.06 3.98
C ALA A 141 -2.54 19.04 4.96
N THR A 142 -3.84 19.28 4.81
CA THR A 142 -4.62 20.05 5.80
C THR A 142 -4.82 19.26 7.10
N LYS A 143 -4.88 17.92 7.02
CA LYS A 143 -4.76 17.05 8.20
C LYS A 143 -3.35 16.97 8.72
N GLU A 144 -2.28 17.18 7.97
CA GLU A 144 -0.89 16.92 8.40
C GLU A 144 -0.48 17.97 9.43
N ASN A 145 -0.99 19.19 9.31
CA ASN A 145 -0.78 20.25 10.32
C ASN A 145 -1.55 19.99 11.62
N VAL A 146 -2.62 19.18 11.60
CA VAL A 146 -3.39 18.76 12.79
C VAL A 146 -2.95 17.36 13.30
N GLU A 147 -2.50 16.49 12.39
CA GLU A 147 -2.06 15.10 12.60
C GLU A 147 -0.55 14.99 12.82
N ARG A 148 0.25 16.07 12.73
CA ARG A 148 1.64 16.04 13.21
C ARG A 148 1.68 15.83 14.72
N GLU A 149 0.66 16.34 15.42
CA GLU A 149 0.41 16.05 16.84
C GLU A 149 -0.22 14.65 17.03
N GLU A 150 -1.16 14.23 16.17
CA GLU A 150 -1.84 12.91 16.31
C GLU A 150 -1.02 11.69 15.82
N ARG A 151 -0.08 11.82 14.87
CA ARG A 151 0.76 10.71 14.36
C ARG A 151 1.78 10.21 15.39
N ASN A 152 2.26 11.10 16.27
CA ASN A 152 3.01 10.66 17.46
C ASN A 152 2.12 9.87 18.44
N VAL A 153 0.81 10.15 18.45
CA VAL A 153 -0.15 9.57 19.40
C VAL A 153 -0.81 8.27 18.90
N PHE A 154 -0.96 8.04 17.59
CA PHE A 154 -1.58 6.81 17.08
C PHE A 154 -0.56 5.74 16.64
N GLY A 155 0.66 6.16 16.27
CA GLY A 155 1.74 5.26 15.86
C GLY A 155 2.21 4.34 16.98
N ALA A 156 2.45 4.91 18.17
CA ALA A 156 2.89 4.15 19.33
C ALA A 156 1.78 3.24 19.88
N MET A 157 0.53 3.72 19.96
CA MET A 157 -0.63 2.91 20.37
C MET A 157 -0.87 1.69 19.44
N THR A 158 -0.76 1.89 18.12
CA THR A 158 -0.89 0.80 17.14
C THR A 158 0.27 -0.20 17.27
N PHE A 159 1.48 0.30 17.48
CA PHE A 159 2.69 -0.51 17.67
C PHE A 159 2.55 -1.47 18.87
N VAL A 160 2.17 -0.95 20.04
CA VAL A 160 2.01 -1.77 21.25
C VAL A 160 0.82 -2.75 21.15
N SER A 161 -0.19 -2.42 20.33
CA SER A 161 -1.35 -3.27 20.07
C SER A 161 -1.03 -4.44 19.13
N ARG A 162 -0.24 -4.20 18.09
CA ARG A 162 0.29 -5.24 17.19
C ARG A 162 1.15 -6.22 17.99
N GLY A 163 2.08 -5.65 18.77
CA GLY A 163 2.97 -6.40 19.63
C GLY A 163 4.14 -7.06 18.89
N GLU A 164 5.23 -7.30 19.61
CA GLU A 164 6.45 -7.94 19.11
C GLU A 164 7.05 -8.88 20.16
N GLU A 165 8.11 -9.62 19.81
CA GLU A 165 8.82 -10.49 20.73
C GLU A 165 9.77 -9.67 21.61
N LEU A 166 9.53 -9.69 22.92
CA LEU A 166 10.37 -9.04 23.92
C LEU A 166 10.94 -10.06 24.89
N LEU A 167 12.13 -9.79 25.38
CA LEU A 167 12.76 -10.57 26.44
C LEU A 167 12.24 -10.07 27.79
N LYS A 168 11.59 -10.95 28.54
CA LYS A 168 10.97 -10.65 29.84
C LYS A 168 11.81 -11.21 30.98
N ARG A 169 12.09 -10.41 32.00
CA ARG A 169 12.76 -10.88 33.22
C ARG A 169 11.81 -11.61 34.18
N THR A 170 12.22 -12.77 34.68
CA THR A 170 11.53 -13.52 35.73
C THR A 170 11.80 -12.90 37.10
N ARG A 171 11.11 -13.35 38.15
CA ARG A 171 11.39 -12.90 39.53
C ARG A 171 12.77 -13.35 40.02
N LYS A 172 13.28 -14.47 39.47
CA LYS A 172 14.58 -15.04 39.82
C LYS A 172 15.73 -14.44 39.01
N GLY A 173 15.43 -13.61 38.01
CA GLY A 173 16.42 -12.96 37.15
C GLY A 173 16.57 -13.60 35.76
N ASP A 174 15.98 -14.76 35.50
CA ASP A 174 16.03 -15.43 34.20
C ASP A 174 15.32 -14.64 33.10
N LEU A 175 15.69 -14.89 31.85
CA LEU A 175 15.22 -14.14 30.70
C LEU A 175 14.42 -15.02 29.75
N HIS A 176 13.14 -14.68 29.52
CA HIS A 176 12.25 -15.48 28.68
C HIS A 176 11.66 -14.65 27.53
N TRP A 177 11.81 -15.14 26.30
CA TRP A 177 11.13 -14.56 25.14
C TRP A 177 9.61 -14.70 25.26
N LYS A 178 8.90 -13.62 24.92
CA LYS A 178 7.44 -13.53 24.91
C LYS A 178 7.00 -12.69 23.73
N GLN A 179 6.00 -13.15 22.98
CA GLN A 179 5.23 -12.24 22.13
C GLN A 179 4.35 -11.39 23.05
N VAL A 180 4.60 -10.09 23.07
CA VAL A 180 3.99 -9.11 23.98
C VAL A 180 3.07 -8.19 23.19
N SER A 181 1.85 -7.96 23.67
CA SER A 181 0.97 -6.92 23.14
C SER A 181 0.09 -6.31 24.22
N PHE A 182 -0.45 -5.13 23.97
CA PHE A 182 -1.32 -4.39 24.88
C PHE A 182 -2.65 -4.08 24.20
N ASN A 183 -3.76 -4.19 24.91
CA ASN A 183 -5.07 -3.78 24.41
C ASN A 183 -5.96 -3.29 25.55
N ILE A 184 -7.05 -2.62 25.21
CA ILE A 184 -8.11 -2.31 26.15
C ILE A 184 -9.14 -3.43 26.08
N ASN A 185 -9.49 -4.02 27.22
CA ASN A 185 -10.53 -5.05 27.30
C ASN A 185 -11.94 -4.43 27.40
N SER A 186 -12.97 -5.27 27.42
CA SER A 186 -14.37 -4.84 27.59
C SER A 186 -14.66 -4.12 28.91
N ASN A 187 -13.79 -4.29 29.91
CA ASN A 187 -13.91 -3.67 31.23
C ASN A 187 -13.17 -2.33 31.29
N TRP A 188 -12.77 -1.77 30.14
CA TRP A 188 -12.03 -0.51 30.06
C TRP A 188 -10.72 -0.53 30.85
N GLN A 189 -9.99 -1.64 30.78
CA GLN A 189 -8.68 -1.80 31.41
C GLN A 189 -7.63 -2.06 30.35
N VAL A 190 -6.45 -1.45 30.49
CA VAL A 190 -5.29 -1.83 29.69
C VAL A 190 -4.79 -3.21 30.14
N VAL A 191 -4.69 -4.14 29.21
CA VAL A 191 -4.28 -5.51 29.44
C VAL A 191 -3.02 -5.82 28.65
N LEU A 192 -1.96 -6.18 29.36
CA LEU A 192 -0.76 -6.82 28.83
C LEU A 192 -1.07 -8.29 28.52
N LYS A 193 -0.89 -8.69 27.27
CA LYS A 193 -0.97 -10.09 26.81
C LYS A 193 0.42 -10.59 26.48
N MET A 194 0.85 -11.65 27.16
CA MET A 194 2.13 -12.33 26.92
C MET A 194 1.85 -13.75 26.41
N LYS A 195 2.37 -14.10 25.24
CA LYS A 195 2.27 -15.44 24.67
C LYS A 195 3.62 -16.13 24.66
N SER A 196 3.62 -17.43 24.96
CA SER A 196 4.79 -18.32 24.86
C SER A 196 4.44 -19.51 23.98
N LYS A 197 5.38 -19.93 23.13
CA LYS A 197 5.29 -21.21 22.44
C LYS A 197 5.58 -22.34 23.44
N HIS A 198 4.79 -23.40 23.42
CA HIS A 198 4.91 -24.57 24.28
C HIS A 198 4.62 -25.84 23.48
N VAL A 199 5.12 -27.01 23.93
CA VAL A 199 4.99 -28.32 23.28
C VAL A 199 5.33 -28.29 21.78
N GLY A 200 6.62 -28.26 21.45
CA GLY A 200 7.08 -28.34 20.05
C GLY A 200 6.66 -27.16 19.15
N GLY A 201 6.10 -26.08 19.70
CA GLY A 201 5.60 -24.94 18.93
C GLY A 201 4.12 -25.01 18.56
N THR A 202 3.45 -26.13 18.86
CA THR A 202 2.05 -26.40 18.48
C THR A 202 1.04 -25.72 19.40
N PHE A 203 1.38 -25.47 20.67
CA PHE A 203 0.47 -24.89 21.65
C PHE A 203 0.98 -23.54 22.17
N THR A 204 0.11 -22.52 22.21
CA THR A 204 0.46 -21.18 22.71
C THR A 204 -0.12 -20.95 24.10
N LYS A 205 0.74 -20.88 25.12
CA LYS A 205 0.33 -20.47 26.48
C LYS A 205 0.25 -18.95 26.56
N THR A 206 -0.91 -18.43 26.93
CA THR A 206 -1.14 -16.97 27.07
C THR A 206 -1.34 -16.61 28.54
N LYS A 207 -0.59 -15.61 29.04
CA LYS A 207 -0.86 -14.94 30.32
C LYS A 207 -1.30 -13.50 30.05
N LYS A 208 -2.32 -13.04 30.78
CA LYS A 208 -2.82 -11.66 30.73
C LYS A 208 -2.63 -10.99 32.08
N CYS A 209 -2.31 -9.70 32.10
CA CYS A 209 -2.19 -8.90 33.32
C CYS A 209 -2.81 -7.52 33.07
N VAL A 210 -3.53 -6.97 34.05
CA VAL A 210 -3.98 -5.58 34.02
C VAL A 210 -2.78 -4.66 34.27
N VAL A 211 -2.69 -3.59 33.50
CA VAL A 211 -1.61 -2.61 33.50
C VAL A 211 -2.11 -1.33 34.15
N ASN A 212 -1.36 -0.86 35.15
CA ASN A 212 -1.67 0.36 35.91
C ASN A 212 -0.67 1.48 35.64
N GLY A 213 0.38 1.22 34.86
CA GLY A 213 1.42 2.21 34.59
C GLY A 213 2.65 1.63 33.90
N VAL A 214 3.61 2.52 33.60
CA VAL A 214 4.88 2.18 32.98
C VAL A 214 6.04 2.76 33.78
N CYS A 215 7.19 2.08 33.80
CA CYS A 215 8.44 2.52 34.41
C CYS A 215 9.47 2.77 33.32
N ARG A 216 10.03 3.98 33.28
CA ARG A 216 11.04 4.37 32.30
C ARG A 216 12.46 4.05 32.75
N ASP A 217 12.69 4.07 34.06
CA ASP A 217 14.03 3.98 34.66
C ASP A 217 14.27 2.58 35.20
N ILE A 218 14.46 1.62 34.28
CA ILE A 218 14.89 0.27 34.63
C ILE A 218 16.41 0.19 34.48
N PRO A 219 17.15 -0.15 35.56
CA PRO A 219 18.59 -0.35 35.49
C PRO A 219 18.96 -1.45 34.49
N GLU A 220 20.14 -1.32 33.91
CA GLU A 220 20.68 -2.37 33.04
C GLU A 220 20.81 -3.70 33.81
N TRP A 221 20.42 -4.79 33.16
CA TRP A 221 20.45 -6.11 33.79
C TRP A 221 21.90 -6.57 33.90
N ALA A 222 22.41 -6.64 35.14
CA ALA A 222 23.82 -6.91 35.46
C ALA A 222 24.39 -8.31 35.07
N TYR A 223 23.62 -9.17 34.38
CA TYR A 223 23.96 -10.58 34.16
C TYR A 223 24.05 -10.99 32.68
N ARG A 224 24.83 -10.24 31.89
CA ARG A 224 25.34 -10.74 30.60
C ARG A 224 26.86 -10.90 30.64
N GLY A 225 27.34 -11.66 31.62
CA GLY A 225 28.75 -12.04 31.72
C GLY A 225 29.07 -13.20 30.77
N GLY A 226 29.80 -12.92 29.69
CA GLY A 226 30.38 -13.96 28.84
C GLY A 226 30.71 -13.52 27.40
N ARG A 227 31.96 -13.09 27.20
CA ARG A 227 32.73 -12.99 25.94
C ARG A 227 32.23 -12.03 24.86
N VAL A 228 32.91 -10.87 24.84
CA VAL A 228 33.43 -10.10 23.69
C VAL A 228 32.67 -10.22 22.37
N GLU A 229 31.97 -9.15 21.96
CA GLU A 229 32.41 -8.30 20.84
C GLU A 229 31.51 -7.07 20.69
N LYS A 230 32.18 -5.94 20.44
CA LYS A 230 31.59 -4.65 20.11
C LYS A 230 30.60 -4.80 18.95
N MET A 231 29.32 -4.52 19.19
CA MET A 231 28.51 -3.81 18.20
C MET A 231 27.41 -2.99 18.87
N VAL A 232 27.35 -1.74 18.44
CA VAL A 232 26.65 -0.62 19.02
C VAL A 232 25.15 -0.76 18.80
N GLU A 233 24.43 -1.16 19.84
CA GLU A 233 23.04 -0.75 20.06
C GLU A 233 22.79 -0.80 21.56
N SER A 234 22.68 0.37 22.19
CA SER A 234 22.34 0.48 23.62
C SER A 234 20.97 -0.16 23.84
N ARG A 235 20.99 -1.43 24.28
CA ARG A 235 19.80 -2.15 24.75
C ARG A 235 19.12 -1.28 25.79
N ALA A 236 17.80 -1.23 25.70
CA ALA A 236 17.01 -0.31 26.49
C ALA A 236 15.93 -1.09 27.24
N TYR A 237 15.68 -0.71 28.49
CA TYR A 237 14.78 -1.45 29.37
C TYR A 237 13.60 -0.58 29.78
N PHE A 238 12.43 -1.20 29.90
CA PHE A 238 11.23 -0.58 30.47
C PHE A 238 10.48 -1.57 31.35
N GLY A 239 9.68 -1.04 32.27
CA GLY A 239 8.86 -1.82 33.19
C GLY A 239 7.38 -1.56 32.98
N VAL A 240 6.56 -2.59 33.16
CA VAL A 240 5.09 -2.48 33.16
C VAL A 240 4.61 -2.70 34.59
N LYS A 241 3.94 -1.70 35.16
CA LYS A 241 3.34 -1.80 36.50
C LYS A 241 2.04 -2.58 36.41
N THR A 242 1.95 -3.68 37.14
CA THR A 242 0.69 -4.40 37.37
C THR A 242 0.35 -4.37 38.86
N VAL A 243 -0.84 -4.83 39.24
CA VAL A 243 -1.24 -4.97 40.64
C VAL A 243 -0.29 -5.87 41.45
N GLU A 244 0.35 -6.85 40.81
CA GLU A 244 1.20 -7.82 41.50
C GLU A 244 2.66 -7.36 41.61
N ARG A 245 3.19 -6.73 40.55
CA ARG A 245 4.61 -6.37 40.45
C ARG A 245 4.89 -5.49 39.22
N VAL A 246 6.12 -5.01 39.13
CA VAL A 246 6.69 -4.53 37.87
C VAL A 246 7.19 -5.71 37.03
N ILE A 247 6.84 -5.73 35.74
CA ILE A 247 7.35 -6.69 34.75
C ILE A 247 8.33 -5.96 33.85
N GLU A 248 9.60 -6.36 33.87
CA GLU A 248 10.66 -5.74 33.08
C GLU A 248 10.84 -6.42 31.72
N PHE A 249 11.09 -5.61 30.69
CA PHE A 249 11.34 -6.02 29.32
C PHE A 249 12.61 -5.36 28.75
N GLU A 250 13.34 -6.08 27.90
CA GLU A 250 14.44 -5.58 27.09
C GLU A 250 13.95 -5.26 25.67
N CYS A 251 14.34 -4.09 25.17
CA CYS A 251 14.15 -3.62 23.80
C CYS A 251 15.48 -3.61 23.04
N VAL A 252 15.37 -3.68 21.71
CA VAL A 252 16.53 -3.67 20.80
C VAL A 252 17.28 -2.36 20.92
N ASN A 253 16.58 -1.22 20.99
CA ASN A 253 17.17 0.11 21.10
C ASN A 253 16.27 1.12 21.84
N LYS A 254 16.79 2.33 22.10
CA LYS A 254 16.08 3.42 22.78
C LYS A 254 14.80 3.88 22.05
N ARG A 255 14.79 3.84 20.71
CA ARG A 255 13.62 4.23 19.91
C ARG A 255 12.46 3.27 20.14
N GLU A 256 12.75 1.97 20.13
CA GLU A 256 11.75 0.94 20.40
C GLU A 256 11.22 1.04 21.85
N LYS A 257 12.11 1.24 22.83
CA LYS A 257 11.72 1.54 24.21
C LYS A 257 10.73 2.70 24.28
N GLN A 258 11.00 3.79 23.55
CA GLN A 258 10.15 4.96 23.54
C GLN A 258 8.76 4.64 22.95
N MET A 259 8.71 3.91 21.84
CA MET A 259 7.45 3.46 21.22
C MET A 259 6.61 2.59 22.16
N TRP A 260 7.25 1.69 22.92
CA TRP A 260 6.56 0.89 23.94
C TRP A 260 6.00 1.76 25.07
N ILE A 261 6.81 2.66 25.63
CA ILE A 261 6.41 3.55 26.73
C ILE A 261 5.27 4.47 26.30
N GLU A 262 5.42 5.16 25.17
CA GLU A 262 4.42 6.09 24.66
C GLU A 262 3.11 5.39 24.34
N GLY A 263 3.17 4.23 23.68
CA GLY A 263 1.95 3.50 23.32
C GLY A 263 1.19 2.99 24.54
N ILE A 264 1.90 2.49 25.57
CA ILE A 264 1.26 2.06 26.83
C ILE A 264 0.65 3.27 27.56
N GLN A 265 1.36 4.40 27.61
CA GLN A 265 0.85 5.62 28.24
C GLN A 265 -0.39 6.16 27.52
N GLN A 266 -0.40 6.15 26.19
CA GLN A 266 -1.56 6.55 25.39
C GLN A 266 -2.76 5.65 25.65
N LEU A 267 -2.56 4.32 25.75
CA LEU A 267 -3.63 3.40 26.12
C LEU A 267 -4.18 3.70 27.52
N LEU A 268 -3.33 3.99 28.49
CA LEU A 268 -3.75 4.33 29.85
C LEU A 268 -4.51 5.67 29.90
N SER A 269 -3.98 6.72 29.27
CA SER A 269 -4.62 8.03 29.23
C SER A 269 -5.94 8.04 28.46
N SER A 270 -6.11 7.17 27.45
CA SER A 270 -7.38 7.04 26.73
C SER A 270 -8.56 6.59 27.62
N LEU A 271 -8.26 5.96 28.77
CA LEU A 271 -9.25 5.55 29.76
C LEU A 271 -9.59 6.69 30.73
N GLU A 272 -8.62 7.52 31.09
CA GLU A 272 -8.81 8.68 31.97
C GLU A 272 -9.71 9.74 31.32
N THR A 273 -9.54 10.00 30.02
CA THR A 273 -10.41 10.93 29.26
C THR A 273 -11.84 10.41 29.13
N GLY A 274 -12.06 9.09 29.20
CA GLY A 274 -13.38 8.47 29.21
C GLY A 274 -14.12 8.65 30.54
N SER A 275 -13.41 8.71 31.67
CA SER A 275 -14.01 8.87 33.01
C SER A 275 -14.46 10.30 33.33
N ILE A 276 -13.82 11.32 32.74
CA ILE A 276 -14.19 12.73 32.96
C ILE A 276 -15.54 13.09 32.30
N VAL A 277 -15.90 12.39 31.21
CA VAL A 277 -17.17 12.65 30.49
C VAL A 277 -18.40 12.09 31.24
N PHE A 278 -18.22 11.13 32.15
CA PHE A 278 -19.33 10.47 32.85
C PHE A 278 -19.64 11.01 34.26
N THR A 279 -18.86 11.94 34.81
CA THR A 279 -19.08 12.47 36.17
C THR A 279 -19.61 13.92 36.20
N GLY A 280 -19.76 14.57 35.06
CA GLY A 280 -20.22 15.95 34.98
C GLY A 280 -21.66 16.11 34.51
N LYS A 281 -22.65 15.72 35.33
CA LYS A 281 -23.99 16.33 35.38
C LYS A 281 -24.59 16.14 36.78
N HIS A 282 -24.50 17.19 37.60
CA HIS A 282 -25.46 17.47 38.66
C HIS A 282 -26.77 17.94 38.04
#